data_AF-A0A7S3AWM1-F1
#
_entry.id   AF-A0A7S3AWM1-F1
#
_cell.length_a   1.000
_cell.length_b   1.000
_cell.length_c   1.000
_cell.angle_alpha   90.00
_cell.angle_beta   90.00
_cell.angle_gamma   90.00
#
_symmetry.space_group_name_H-M   'P 1'
#
loop_
_entity.id
_entity.type
_entity.pdbx_description
1 polymer ?
#
loop_
_entity_poly.entity_id
_entity_poly.type
_entity_poly.pdbx_seq_one_letter_code
_entity_poly.pdbx_strand_id
1 'polypeptide(L)'
;EASPLYVQNINFFQQIGGFQAVLSRIVREPRLNLTAVKVILRPFIKVKHMLKRGSLQMFARRVHEAIMEHISALTDEQLKLEDRKTMTDIHKQLDVIVHSAKLSDATKALDQFHL
;
A
#
# COMPACT_ATOMS: atom_id res chain seq x y z
N GLU A 1 -9.94 19.86 -9.48
CA GLU A 1 -10.74 18.80 -8.85
C GLU A 1 -10.88 17.62 -9.80
N ALA A 2 -11.10 16.40 -9.29
CA ALA A 2 -11.28 15.23 -10.14
C ALA A 2 -12.70 15.20 -10.74
N SER A 3 -12.84 14.75 -11.99
CA SER A 3 -14.15 14.58 -12.63
C SER A 3 -15.05 13.64 -11.82
N PRO A 4 -16.36 13.92 -11.68
CA PRO A 4 -17.31 13.04 -11.01
C PRO A 4 -17.30 11.60 -11.55
N LEU A 5 -17.14 11.43 -12.87
CA LEU A 5 -17.05 10.12 -13.51
C LEU A 5 -15.78 9.36 -13.10
N TYR A 6 -14.67 10.08 -12.91
CA TYR A 6 -13.42 9.47 -12.44
C TYR A 6 -13.59 8.93 -11.01
N VAL A 7 -14.19 9.72 -10.12
CA VAL A 7 -14.47 9.30 -8.73
C VAL A 7 -15.43 8.10 -8.70
N GLN A 8 -16.47 8.10 -9.53
CA GLN A 8 -17.39 6.97 -9.64
C GLN A 8 -16.68 5.69 -10.10
N ASN A 9 -15.83 5.78 -11.13
CA ASN A 9 -15.07 4.62 -11.62
C ASN A 9 -14.10 4.07 -10.58
N ILE A 10 -13.44 4.92 -9.79
CA ILE A 10 -12.59 4.46 -8.69
C ILE A 10 -13.40 3.74 -7.61
N ASN A 11 -14.56 4.27 -7.24
CA ASN A 11 -15.44 3.62 -6.26
C ASN A 11 -15.99 2.30 -6.81
N PHE A 12 -16.38 2.25 -8.09
CA PHE A 12 -16.84 1.02 -8.74
C PHE A 12 -15.72 -0.04 -8.82
N PHE A 13 -14.50 0.36 -9.19
CA PHE A 13 -13.33 -0.53 -9.20
C PHE A 13 -13.06 -1.14 -7.81
N GLN A 14 -13.28 -0.36 -6.73
CA GLN A 14 -13.25 -0.92 -5.38
C GLN A 14 -14.36 -1.95 -5.17
N GLN A 15 -15.60 -1.62 -5.54
CA GLN A 15 -16.77 -2.46 -5.27
C GLN A 15 -16.64 -3.85 -5.91
N ILE A 16 -16.04 -3.92 -7.10
CA ILE A 16 -15.77 -5.19 -7.79
C ILE A 16 -14.50 -5.90 -7.29
N GLY A 17 -13.88 -5.43 -6.21
CA GLY A 17 -12.69 -6.05 -5.62
C GLY A 17 -11.38 -5.79 -6.38
N GLY A 18 -11.34 -4.83 -7.32
CA GLY A 18 -10.17 -4.58 -8.16
C GLY A 18 -8.90 -4.27 -7.37
N PHE A 19 -9.03 -3.48 -6.29
CA PHE A 19 -7.92 -3.18 -5.38
C PHE A 19 -7.38 -4.43 -4.67
N GLN A 20 -8.27 -5.33 -4.25
CA GLN A 20 -7.88 -6.58 -3.59
C GLN A 20 -7.18 -7.52 -4.58
N ALA A 21 -7.65 -7.57 -5.83
CA ALA A 21 -6.98 -8.34 -6.88
C ALA A 21 -5.54 -7.86 -7.12
N VAL A 22 -5.31 -6.54 -7.15
CA VAL A 22 -3.95 -5.98 -7.27
C VAL A 22 -3.08 -6.36 -6.06
N LEU A 23 -3.60 -6.22 -4.83
CA LEU A 23 -2.85 -6.58 -3.62
C LEU A 23 -2.54 -8.07 -3.53
N SER A 24 -3.48 -8.92 -3.93
CA SER A 24 -3.29 -10.38 -3.90
C SER A 24 -2.12 -10.84 -4.78
N ARG A 25 -1.78 -10.08 -5.83
CA ARG A 25 -0.60 -10.32 -6.65
C ARG A 25 0.70 -9.99 -5.92
N ILE A 26 0.71 -9.01 -5.03
CA ILE A 26 1.89 -8.68 -4.22
C ILE A 26 2.18 -9.84 -3.26
N VAL A 27 1.17 -10.30 -2.53
CA VAL A 27 1.31 -11.36 -1.53
C VAL A 27 1.71 -12.71 -2.16
N ARG A 28 1.24 -12.99 -3.38
CA ARG A 28 1.45 -14.29 -4.04
C ARG A 28 2.73 -14.37 -4.87
N GLU A 29 3.43 -13.26 -5.12
CA GLU A 29 4.59 -13.23 -6.01
C GLU A 29 5.90 -13.15 -5.20
N PRO A 30 6.55 -14.29 -4.89
CA PRO A 30 7.72 -14.34 -4.01
C PRO A 30 8.96 -13.63 -4.58
N ARG A 31 8.91 -13.18 -5.84
CA ARG A 31 10.00 -12.51 -6.55
C ARG A 31 9.79 -11.01 -6.71
N LEU A 32 8.76 -10.45 -6.08
CA LEU A 32 8.50 -9.02 -6.21
C LEU A 32 9.57 -8.22 -5.45
N ASN A 33 10.44 -7.52 -6.17
CA ASN A 33 11.43 -6.64 -5.56
C ASN A 33 10.79 -5.37 -4.97
N LEU A 34 11.49 -4.67 -4.07
CA LEU A 34 10.94 -3.48 -3.41
C LEU A 34 10.63 -2.35 -4.41
N THR A 35 11.36 -2.27 -5.52
CA THR A 35 11.06 -1.28 -6.57
C THR A 35 9.68 -1.51 -7.18
N ALA A 36 9.32 -2.76 -7.47
CA ALA A 36 8.00 -3.11 -7.97
C ALA A 36 6.92 -2.83 -6.92
N VAL A 37 7.16 -3.17 -5.65
CA VAL A 37 6.26 -2.83 -4.52
C VAL A 37 5.98 -1.32 -4.51
N LYS A 38 7.03 -0.50 -4.54
CA LYS A 38 6.95 0.97 -4.58
C LYS A 38 6.15 1.48 -5.78
N VAL A 39 6.25 0.85 -6.95
CA VAL A 39 5.47 1.25 -8.14
C VAL A 39 3.99 0.92 -7.97
N ILE A 40 3.67 -0.26 -7.41
CA ILE A 40 2.28 -0.69 -7.18
C ILE A 40 1.57 0.20 -6.15
N LEU A 41 2.29 0.83 -5.23
CA LEU A 41 1.72 1.78 -4.27
C LEU A 41 1.29 3.11 -4.91
N ARG A 42 1.86 3.52 -6.06
CA ARG A 42 1.59 4.85 -6.66
C ARG A 42 0.12 5.07 -7.04
N PRO A 43 -0.56 4.14 -7.74
CA PRO A 43 -1.98 4.29 -8.02
C PRO A 43 -2.81 4.50 -6.76
N PHE A 44 -2.46 3.82 -5.66
CA PHE A 44 -3.19 3.92 -4.40
C PHE A 44 -3.08 5.30 -3.77
N ILE A 45 -1.87 5.86 -3.73
CA ILE A 45 -1.65 7.22 -3.23
C ILE A 45 -2.45 8.23 -4.04
N LYS A 46 -2.56 8.04 -5.36
CA LYS A 46 -3.28 8.93 -6.26
C LYS A 46 -4.79 8.90 -6.04
N VAL A 47 -5.36 7.73 -5.75
CA VAL A 47 -6.82 7.54 -5.70
C VAL A 47 -7.42 7.51 -4.30
N LYS A 48 -6.59 7.46 -3.24
CA LYS A 48 -7.05 7.33 -1.84
C LYS A 48 -8.09 8.37 -1.42
N HIS A 49 -7.95 9.62 -1.88
CA HIS A 49 -8.88 10.71 -1.53
C HIS A 49 -10.24 10.61 -2.22
N MET A 50 -10.38 9.72 -3.19
CA MET A 50 -11.62 9.50 -3.95
C MET A 50 -12.47 8.37 -3.37
N LEU A 51 -11.91 7.61 -2.43
CA LEU A 51 -12.60 6.53 -1.74
C LEU A 51 -13.44 7.07 -0.58
N LYS A 52 -14.63 6.49 -0.39
CA LYS A 52 -15.40 6.69 0.84
C LYS A 52 -14.58 6.25 2.06
N ARG A 53 -14.78 6.90 3.21
CA ARG A 53 -13.98 6.68 4.43
C ARG A 53 -13.86 5.20 4.84
N GLY A 54 -14.97 4.46 4.86
CA GLY A 54 -14.95 3.03 5.22
C GLY A 54 -14.13 2.19 4.23
N SER A 55 -14.29 2.45 2.93
CA SER A 55 -13.50 1.80 1.88
C SER A 55 -12.02 2.14 1.99
N LEU A 56 -11.68 3.41 2.25
CA LEU A 56 -10.30 3.86 2.48
C LEU A 56 -9.67 3.17 3.68
N GLN A 57 -10.37 3.05 4.80
CA GLN A 57 -9.85 2.39 6.02
C GLN A 57 -9.58 0.91 5.83
N MET A 58 -10.57 0.18 5.31
CA MET A 58 -10.42 -1.24 4.99
C MET A 58 -9.29 -1.46 3.99
N PHE A 59 -9.20 -0.60 2.97
CA PHE A 59 -8.19 -0.69 1.95
C PHE A 59 -6.79 -0.39 2.50
N ALA A 60 -6.61 0.71 3.22
CA ALA A 60 -5.33 1.10 3.82
C ALA A 60 -4.77 0.02 4.75
N ARG A 61 -5.65 -0.61 5.56
CA ARG A 61 -5.26 -1.73 6.42
C ARG A 61 -4.71 -2.90 5.60
N ARG A 62 -5.43 -3.33 4.57
CA ARG A 62 -5.01 -4.44 3.69
C ARG A 62 -3.71 -4.15 2.92
N VAL A 63 -3.53 -2.92 2.44
CA VAL A 63 -2.27 -2.49 1.79
C VAL A 63 -1.13 -2.61 2.79
N HIS A 64 -1.28 -2.06 3.99
CA HIS A 64 -0.26 -2.09 5.01
C HIS A 64 0.12 -3.53 5.39
N GLU A 65 -0.87 -4.37 5.70
CA GLU A 65 -0.66 -5.79 6.04
C GLU A 65 0.08 -6.52 4.92
N ALA A 66 -0.39 -6.44 3.68
CA ALA A 66 0.21 -7.15 2.55
C ALA A 66 1.66 -6.75 2.27
N ILE A 67 1.98 -5.46 2.43
CA ILE A 67 3.33 -4.94 2.15
C ILE A 67 4.29 -5.29 3.28
N MET A 68 3.86 -5.18 4.54
CA MET A 68 4.67 -5.56 5.69
C MET A 68 4.91 -7.08 5.73
N GLU A 69 3.90 -7.89 5.38
CA GLU A 69 4.03 -9.34 5.22
C GLU A 69 5.05 -9.67 4.13
N HIS A 70 4.96 -9.02 2.97
CA HIS A 70 5.92 -9.22 1.87
C HIS A 70 7.35 -8.85 2.27
N ILE A 71 7.55 -7.68 2.90
CA ILE A 71 8.87 -7.23 3.37
C ILE A 71 9.44 -8.21 4.41
N SER A 72 8.62 -8.67 5.34
CA SER A 72 9.03 -9.61 6.40
C SER A 72 9.36 -11.01 5.86
N ALA A 73 8.85 -11.37 4.68
CA ALA A 73 9.13 -12.62 4.01
C ALA A 73 10.40 -12.59 3.14
N LEU A 74 11.03 -11.43 2.94
CA LEU A 74 12.27 -11.32 2.17
C LEU A 74 13.43 -11.96 2.92
N THR A 75 14.21 -12.78 2.22
CA THR A 75 15.46 -13.35 2.72
C THR A 75 16.58 -12.31 2.79
N ASP A 76 17.61 -12.57 3.60
CA ASP A 76 18.79 -11.70 3.70
C ASP A 76 19.48 -11.51 2.34
N GLU A 77 19.52 -12.55 1.51
CA GLU A 77 20.06 -12.50 0.14
C GLU A 77 19.26 -11.54 -0.74
N GLN A 78 17.93 -11.54 -0.63
CA GLN A 78 17.07 -10.62 -1.37
C GLN A 78 17.24 -9.19 -0.85
N LEU A 79 17.27 -9.00 0.48
CA LEU A 79 17.45 -7.68 1.10
C LEU A 79 18.80 -7.04 0.72
N LYS A 80 19.87 -7.83 0.53
CA LYS A 80 21.17 -7.33 0.04
C LYS A 80 21.11 -6.73 -1.37
N LEU A 81 20.15 -7.15 -2.19
CA LEU A 81 19.95 -6.65 -3.55
C LEU A 81 19.07 -5.39 -3.59
N GLU A 82 18.45 -5.03 -2.47
CA GLU A 82 17.50 -3.94 -2.39
C GLU A 82 18.14 -2.65 -1.88
N ASP A 83 17.74 -1.52 -2.47
CA ASP A 83 18.20 -0.20 -2.07
C ASP A 83 17.46 0.29 -0.81
N ARG A 84 18.23 0.69 0.23
CA ARG A 84 17.71 1.27 1.48
C ARG A 84 16.81 2.48 1.24
N LYS A 85 17.07 3.27 0.19
CA LYS A 85 16.20 4.40 -0.18
C LYS A 85 14.83 3.92 -0.65
N THR A 86 14.76 2.80 -1.36
CA THR A 86 13.48 2.21 -1.81
C THR A 86 12.65 1.75 -0.64
N MET A 87 13.25 1.13 0.38
CA MET A 87 12.57 0.78 1.62
C MET A 87 11.99 2.02 2.32
N THR A 88 12.81 3.06 2.50
CA THR A 88 12.36 4.34 3.09
C THR A 88 11.20 4.96 2.31
N ASP A 89 11.26 4.94 0.98
CA ASP A 89 10.20 5.45 0.12
C ASP A 89 8.91 4.64 0.27
N ILE A 90 8.97 3.32 0.42
CA ILE A 90 7.80 2.48 0.68
C ILE A 90 7.17 2.85 2.01
N HIS A 91 7.95 2.97 3.09
CA HIS A 91 7.42 3.36 4.40
C HIS A 91 6.73 4.72 4.36
N LYS A 92 7.34 5.73 3.73
CA LYS A 92 6.70 7.05 3.54
C LYS A 92 5.39 6.95 2.77
N GLN A 93 5.34 6.10 1.75
CA GLN A 93 4.14 5.88 0.96
C GLN A 93 3.04 5.17 1.76
N LEU A 94 3.39 4.19 2.58
CA LEU A 94 2.47 3.52 3.50
C LEU A 94 1.95 4.50 4.55
N ASP A 95 2.81 5.32 5.15
CA ASP A 95 2.42 6.31 6.15
C ASP A 95 1.39 7.29 5.58
N VAL A 96 1.61 7.80 4.37
CA VAL A 96 0.65 8.65 3.66
C VAL A 96 -0.72 7.97 3.51
N ILE A 97 -0.75 6.67 3.22
CA ILE A 97 -2.00 5.90 3.04
C ILE A 97 -2.70 5.68 4.39
N VAL A 98 -1.95 5.23 5.40
CA VAL A 98 -2.42 4.93 6.75
C VAL A 98 -2.94 6.18 7.46
N HIS A 99 -2.19 7.28 7.36
CA HIS A 99 -2.55 8.57 7.93
C HIS A 99 -3.81 9.14 7.26
N SER A 100 -3.93 9.03 5.92
CA SER A 100 -5.14 9.43 5.20
C SER A 100 -6.37 8.65 5.65
N ALA A 101 -6.19 7.40 6.06
CA ALA A 101 -7.24 6.54 6.59
C ALA A 101 -7.54 6.77 8.09
N LYS A 102 -6.74 7.58 8.79
CA LYS A 102 -6.80 7.80 10.24
C LYS A 102 -6.74 6.49 11.04
N LEU A 103 -5.81 5.59 10.67
CA LEU A 103 -5.61 4.31 11.35
C LEU A 103 -4.51 4.46 12.42
N SER A 104 -4.91 4.72 13.67
CA SER A 104 -4.00 4.96 14.80
C SER A 104 -3.01 3.82 15.08
N ASP A 105 -3.44 2.57 14.88
CA ASP A 105 -2.66 1.39 15.28
C ASP A 105 -1.61 1.04 14.22
N ALA A 106 -1.91 1.28 12.93
CA ALA A 106 -0.98 1.07 11.84
C ALA A 106 0.11 2.16 11.78
N THR A 107 -0.20 3.39 12.20
CA THR A 107 0.82 4.46 12.34
C THR A 107 1.87 4.06 13.39
N LYS A 108 1.44 3.53 14.54
CA LYS A 108 2.36 3.08 15.60
C LYS A 108 3.27 1.92 15.17
N ALA A 109 2.77 1.01 14.33
CA ALA A 109 3.54 -0.10 13.80
C ALA A 109 4.65 0.38 12.84
N LEU A 110 4.38 1.41 12.02
CA LEU A 110 5.39 2.02 11.16
C LEU A 110 6.49 2.73 11.96
N ASP A 111 6.11 3.40 13.05
CA ASP A 111 7.08 4.10 13.92
C ASP A 111 8.06 3.14 14.62
N GLN A 112 7.64 1.92 14.95
CA GLN A 112 8.49 0.92 15.61
C GLN A 112 9.58 0.33 14.70
N PHE A 113 9.37 0.32 13.37
CA PHE A 113 10.36 -0.14 12.39
C PHE A 113 11.41 0.94 12.04
N HIS A 114 11.23 2.17 12.52
CA HIS A 114 12.19 3.27 12.34
C HIS A 114 13.26 3.37 13.45
N LEU A 115 13.32 2.38 14.36
CA LEU A 115 14.34 2.20 15.40
C LEU A 115 15.31 1.07 15.04
#